data_AF-A0AAE3M9Z3-F1
#
_entry.id   AF-A0AAE3M9Z3-F1
#
_cell.length_a   1.000
_cell.length_b   1.000
_cell.length_c   1.000
_cell.angle_alpha   90.00
_cell.angle_beta   90.00
_cell.angle_gamma   90.00
#
_symmetry.space_group_name_H-M   'P 1'
#
loop_
_entity.id
_entity.type
_entity.pdbx_description
1 polymer ?
#
loop_
_entity_poly.entity_id
_entity_poly.type
_entity_poly.pdbx_seq_one_letter_code
_entity_poly.pdbx_strand_id
1 'polypeptide(L)'
;QQTGRTFYFYAVSNHKIKDIAAVKDNDKKVDVVQYINEEDNDVLEVKIGFSYVSVENAKMNLRAEMLSKEFAQVRSEATSEWEQLLSKIKVSGGSEDDMETFYSTLYRSFLWPILLSDINGEFVDDRGEVVNKGFRYYSNPSFWDDYRNKLILLGMISPDVASDVIKSTINRGEISGFIPTFFHGDHASTFIAGSYLRGIKDFDVKKAYNLLLNNAFKEGKGGRPYIKEYINRGWISEMDIEDPQLETKAKAAVTKTQEYSYDDYAIALLAKEIGDSINYKILMKRSKGYKYLFDSTTKLMRGRLANGDWIIPFDPERPYYEYMYREATGWQSSFFAPHDTEGLISLYPNQGVFEAKLDSLFTIPWKGYEACNLTVFIGQYCHGNQPGHSAPYLYYYINKQPKAQKILNQILNNFYRMGPQRLAYAGMDDAGEMSSWYVLNAIGLYTYSPADP
;
A
#
# COMPACT_ATOMS: atom_id res chain seq x y z
N GLN A 1 0.21 3.14 -14.85
CA GLN A 1 1.52 2.54 -15.20
C GLN A 1 1.42 1.92 -16.58
N GLN A 2 2.10 2.49 -17.59
CA GLN A 2 2.40 1.73 -18.81
C GLN A 2 3.60 0.86 -18.47
N THR A 3 3.39 -0.43 -18.18
CA THR A 3 4.52 -1.30 -17.83
C THR A 3 5.37 -1.67 -19.04
N GLY A 4 4.90 -1.51 -20.29
CA GLY A 4 5.71 -1.59 -21.50
C GLY A 4 6.53 -2.88 -21.68
N ARG A 5 6.35 -3.88 -20.82
CA ARG A 5 7.08 -5.15 -20.82
C ARG A 5 6.35 -6.12 -21.73
N THR A 6 7.12 -6.75 -22.61
CA THR A 6 6.60 -7.83 -23.44
C THR A 6 6.11 -8.96 -22.53
N PHE A 7 4.92 -9.47 -22.84
CA PHE A 7 4.27 -10.55 -22.11
C PHE A 7 4.04 -11.70 -23.10
N TYR A 8 4.63 -12.85 -22.81
CA TYR A 8 4.61 -14.03 -23.68
C TYR A 8 3.60 -15.03 -23.14
N PHE A 9 2.96 -15.77 -24.05
CA PHE A 9 2.07 -16.87 -23.69
C PHE A 9 2.28 -18.08 -24.60
N TYR A 10 1.94 -19.27 -24.09
CA TYR A 10 1.84 -20.50 -24.85
C TYR A 10 0.52 -21.19 -24.49
N ALA A 11 -0.28 -21.54 -25.50
CA ALA A 11 -1.59 -22.13 -25.32
C ALA A 11 -1.74 -23.46 -26.04
N VAL A 12 -2.49 -24.39 -25.44
CA VAL A 12 -2.96 -25.63 -26.07
C VAL A 12 -4.46 -25.77 -25.88
N SER A 13 -5.11 -26.46 -26.81
CA SER A 13 -6.55 -26.75 -26.79
C SER A 13 -6.82 -28.21 -27.11
N ASN A 14 -7.95 -28.74 -26.62
CA ASN A 14 -8.46 -30.05 -27.02
C ASN A 14 -9.03 -30.05 -28.46
N HIS A 15 -9.48 -28.89 -28.97
CA HIS A 15 -9.90 -28.75 -30.37
C HIS A 15 -8.75 -28.36 -31.29
N LYS A 16 -8.81 -28.83 -32.54
CA LYS A 16 -7.89 -28.39 -33.60
C LYS A 16 -8.17 -26.94 -33.99
N ILE A 17 -7.12 -26.17 -34.24
CA ILE A 17 -7.23 -24.81 -34.76
C ILE A 17 -7.61 -24.89 -36.25
N LYS A 18 -8.71 -24.23 -36.61
CA LYS A 18 -9.18 -24.04 -37.98
C LYS A 18 -8.43 -22.90 -38.67
N ASP A 19 -8.29 -21.76 -37.98
CA ASP A 19 -7.71 -20.54 -38.52
C ASP A 19 -7.21 -19.61 -37.40
N ILE A 20 -6.22 -18.77 -37.71
CA ILE A 20 -5.79 -17.66 -36.85
C ILE A 20 -5.77 -16.40 -37.73
N ALA A 21 -6.75 -15.52 -37.51
CA ALA A 21 -6.93 -14.31 -38.30
C ALA A 21 -6.68 -13.05 -37.48
N ALA A 22 -5.95 -12.10 -38.03
CA ALA A 22 -5.78 -10.77 -37.44
C ALA A 22 -6.95 -9.87 -37.84
N VAL A 23 -7.73 -9.40 -36.86
CA VAL A 23 -8.70 -8.33 -37.03
C VAL A 23 -8.05 -7.01 -36.63
N LYS A 24 -8.06 -6.03 -37.52
CA LYS A 24 -7.54 -4.69 -37.25
C LYS A 24 -8.69 -3.69 -37.18
N ASP A 25 -8.72 -2.90 -36.12
CA ASP A 25 -9.56 -1.71 -36.00
C ASP A 25 -8.68 -0.54 -35.59
N ASN A 26 -8.44 0.39 -36.53
CA ASN A 26 -7.46 1.47 -36.41
C ASN A 26 -6.07 0.94 -36.00
N ASP A 27 -5.50 1.47 -34.91
CA ASP A 27 -4.19 1.08 -34.37
C ASP A 27 -4.23 -0.20 -33.50
N LYS A 28 -5.41 -0.82 -33.32
CA LYS A 28 -5.58 -2.04 -32.52
C LYS A 28 -5.63 -3.26 -33.43
N LYS A 29 -4.70 -4.19 -33.19
CA LYS A 29 -4.70 -5.52 -33.79
C LYS A 29 -5.15 -6.53 -32.73
N VAL A 30 -6.15 -7.34 -33.06
CA VAL A 30 -6.59 -8.50 -32.25
C VAL A 30 -6.43 -9.75 -33.10
N ASP A 31 -5.77 -10.76 -32.57
CA ASP A 31 -5.69 -12.08 -33.21
C ASP A 31 -6.87 -12.95 -32.74
N VAL A 32 -7.62 -13.49 -33.70
CA VAL A 32 -8.81 -14.33 -33.48
C VAL A 32 -8.46 -15.76 -33.86
N VAL A 33 -8.57 -16.67 -32.89
CA VAL A 33 -8.34 -18.11 -33.10
C VAL A 33 -9.69 -18.80 -33.29
N GLN A 34 -9.87 -19.46 -34.43
CA GLN A 34 -11.04 -20.27 -34.73
C GLN A 34 -10.71 -21.75 -34.51
N TYR A 35 -11.60 -22.49 -33.84
CA TYR A 35 -11.45 -23.92 -33.57
C TYR A 35 -12.43 -24.74 -34.41
N ILE A 36 -12.04 -25.97 -34.73
CA ILE A 36 -12.92 -26.96 -35.37
C ILE A 36 -13.75 -27.63 -34.28
N ASN A 37 -15.07 -27.57 -34.40
CA ASN A 37 -15.97 -28.35 -33.56
C ASN A 37 -16.29 -29.67 -34.29
N GLU A 38 -15.57 -30.76 -33.97
CA GLU A 38 -15.70 -32.05 -34.66
C GLU A 38 -16.97 -32.83 -34.21
N GLU A 39 -17.46 -32.59 -32.98
CA GLU A 39 -18.70 -33.17 -32.44
C GLU A 39 -19.63 -32.07 -31.90
N ASP A 40 -20.93 -32.14 -32.20
CA ASP A 40 -21.91 -31.20 -31.65
C ASP A 40 -21.98 -31.35 -30.11
N ASN A 41 -21.61 -30.28 -29.39
CA ASN A 41 -21.57 -30.13 -27.92
C ASN A 41 -20.30 -30.57 -27.17
N ASP A 42 -19.13 -30.71 -27.81
CA ASP A 42 -17.88 -30.84 -27.04
C ASP A 42 -17.41 -29.48 -26.46
N VAL A 43 -16.87 -29.48 -25.25
CA VAL A 43 -16.44 -28.27 -24.53
C VAL A 43 -15.03 -27.89 -24.98
N LEU A 44 -14.87 -26.66 -25.48
CA LEU A 44 -13.55 -26.11 -25.76
C LEU A 44 -12.80 -25.80 -24.47
N GLU A 45 -11.76 -26.59 -24.19
CA GLU A 45 -10.78 -26.33 -23.14
C GLU A 45 -9.52 -25.69 -23.73
N VAL A 46 -9.03 -24.64 -23.06
CA VAL A 46 -7.79 -23.96 -23.41
C VAL A 46 -6.91 -23.87 -22.16
N LYS A 47 -5.67 -24.35 -22.26
CA LYS A 47 -4.66 -24.27 -21.20
C LYS A 47 -3.57 -23.29 -21.63
N ILE A 48 -3.32 -22.26 -20.83
CA ILE A 48 -2.42 -21.16 -21.18
C ILE A 48 -1.35 -21.01 -20.09
N GLY A 49 -0.08 -21.04 -20.48
CA GLY A 49 1.03 -20.59 -19.64
C GLY A 49 1.49 -19.20 -20.05
N PHE A 50 2.00 -18.45 -19.09
CA PHE A 50 2.47 -17.07 -19.27
C PHE A 50 3.91 -16.92 -18.81
N SER A 51 4.63 -15.95 -19.37
CA SER A 51 5.98 -15.57 -18.93
C SER A 51 6.30 -14.12 -19.33
N TYR A 52 7.07 -13.43 -18.49
CA TYR A 52 7.66 -12.13 -18.83
C TYR A 52 9.02 -12.26 -19.54
N VAL A 53 9.55 -13.48 -19.68
CA VAL A 53 10.89 -13.77 -20.22
C VAL A 53 10.80 -14.24 -21.67
N SER A 54 10.05 -15.32 -21.96
CA SER A 54 10.04 -15.95 -23.28
C SER A 54 8.83 -16.88 -23.50
N VAL A 55 8.59 -17.27 -24.76
CA VAL A 55 7.59 -18.30 -25.10
C VAL A 55 8.02 -19.67 -24.55
N GLU A 56 9.31 -19.97 -24.55
CA GLU A 56 9.90 -21.19 -24.02
C GLU A 56 9.62 -21.34 -22.52
N ASN A 57 9.76 -20.25 -21.76
CA ASN A 57 9.42 -20.24 -20.33
C ASN A 57 7.91 -20.36 -20.12
N ALA A 58 7.08 -19.65 -20.90
CA ALA A 58 5.63 -19.81 -20.84
C ALA A 58 5.20 -21.27 -21.08
N LYS A 59 5.85 -21.97 -22.02
CA LYS A 59 5.63 -23.39 -22.29
C LYS A 59 6.14 -24.28 -21.15
N MET A 60 7.25 -23.93 -20.50
CA MET A 60 7.79 -24.65 -19.35
C MET A 60 6.84 -24.54 -18.15
N ASN A 61 6.36 -23.33 -17.84
CA ASN A 61 5.38 -23.08 -16.78
C ASN A 61 4.12 -23.92 -17.02
N LEU A 62 3.55 -23.87 -18.23
CA LEU A 62 2.35 -24.66 -18.56
C LEU A 62 2.58 -26.17 -18.36
N ARG A 63 3.72 -26.69 -18.82
CA ARG A 63 4.09 -28.11 -18.69
C ARG A 63 4.21 -28.56 -17.25
N ALA A 64 4.83 -27.73 -16.40
CA ALA A 64 5.05 -28.03 -15.00
C ALA A 64 3.75 -27.99 -14.20
N GLU A 65 2.88 -27.02 -14.48
CA GLU A 65 1.77 -26.69 -13.59
C GLU A 65 0.43 -27.30 -14.01
N MET A 66 0.12 -27.35 -15.31
CA MET A 66 -1.27 -27.56 -15.77
C MET A 66 -1.43 -28.51 -16.98
N LEU A 67 -0.39 -28.76 -17.78
CA LEU A 67 -0.56 -29.40 -19.09
C LEU A 67 -1.22 -30.79 -19.02
N SER A 68 -0.83 -31.61 -18.04
CA SER A 68 -1.33 -32.97 -17.83
C SER A 68 -2.61 -33.06 -16.98
N LYS A 69 -3.18 -31.92 -16.56
CA LYS A 69 -4.32 -31.86 -15.63
C LYS A 69 -5.60 -31.48 -16.35
N GLU A 70 -6.72 -32.08 -15.98
CA GLU A 70 -8.06 -31.70 -16.44
C GLU A 70 -8.55 -30.43 -15.72
N PHE A 71 -9.51 -29.71 -16.31
CA PHE A 71 -10.05 -28.47 -15.71
C PHE A 71 -10.54 -28.69 -14.27
N ALA A 72 -11.26 -29.79 -14.02
CA ALA A 72 -11.77 -30.12 -12.69
C ALA A 72 -10.66 -30.35 -11.67
N GLN A 73 -9.53 -30.94 -12.08
CA GLN A 73 -8.37 -31.13 -11.23
C GLN A 73 -7.72 -29.79 -10.88
N VAL A 74 -7.49 -28.92 -11.87
CA VAL A 74 -6.93 -27.58 -11.65
C VAL A 74 -7.81 -26.78 -10.68
N ARG A 75 -9.14 -26.83 -10.86
CA ARG A 75 -10.08 -26.17 -9.95
C ARG A 75 -9.96 -26.73 -8.52
N SER A 76 -9.91 -28.04 -8.36
CA SER A 76 -9.79 -28.68 -7.04
C SER A 76 -8.48 -28.34 -6.34
N GLU A 77 -7.36 -28.34 -7.06
CA GLU A 77 -6.05 -27.97 -6.53
C GLU A 77 -6.05 -26.48 -6.13
N ALA A 78 -6.56 -25.59 -6.98
CA ALA A 78 -6.67 -24.16 -6.65
C ALA A 78 -7.57 -23.91 -5.42
N THR A 79 -8.69 -24.63 -5.28
CA THR A 79 -9.52 -24.58 -4.06
C THR A 79 -8.74 -25.03 -2.84
N SER A 80 -7.96 -26.11 -2.94
CA SER A 80 -7.12 -26.58 -1.83
C SER A 80 -6.03 -25.58 -1.44
N GLU A 81 -5.36 -24.95 -2.41
CA GLU A 81 -4.36 -23.91 -2.14
C GLU A 81 -4.96 -22.71 -1.40
N TRP A 82 -6.12 -22.23 -1.86
CA TRP A 82 -6.85 -21.15 -1.17
C TRP A 82 -7.30 -21.56 0.22
N GLU A 83 -7.85 -22.76 0.39
CA GLU A 83 -8.28 -23.25 1.70
C GLU A 83 -7.10 -23.35 2.68
N GLN A 84 -5.94 -23.83 2.23
CA GLN A 84 -4.72 -23.89 3.06
C GLN A 84 -4.25 -22.49 3.49
N LEU A 85 -4.33 -21.49 2.61
CA LEU A 85 -3.95 -20.12 2.93
C LEU A 85 -4.96 -19.45 3.87
N LEU A 86 -6.25 -19.51 3.54
CA LEU A 86 -7.32 -18.83 4.28
C LEU A 86 -7.52 -19.46 5.67
N SER A 87 -7.35 -20.78 5.80
CA SER A 87 -7.47 -21.49 7.09
C SER A 87 -6.34 -21.21 8.08
N LYS A 88 -5.33 -20.42 7.71
CA LYS A 88 -4.33 -19.87 8.65
C LYS A 88 -4.97 -18.93 9.67
N ILE A 89 -6.12 -18.32 9.36
CA ILE A 89 -6.95 -17.59 10.33
C ILE A 89 -8.32 -18.26 10.38
N LYS A 90 -8.62 -18.93 11.49
CA LYS A 90 -9.92 -19.57 11.72
C LYS A 90 -10.77 -18.67 12.61
N VAL A 91 -11.87 -18.17 12.06
CA VAL A 91 -12.86 -17.38 12.79
C VAL A 91 -14.12 -18.20 13.06
N SER A 92 -14.84 -17.86 14.13
CA SER A 92 -16.10 -18.51 14.52
C SER A 92 -17.02 -17.50 15.20
N GLY A 93 -18.32 -17.75 15.16
CA GLY A 93 -19.33 -16.76 15.57
C GLY A 93 -19.65 -15.80 14.42
N GLY A 94 -20.40 -14.74 14.73
CA GLY A 94 -20.92 -13.82 13.71
C GLY A 94 -22.04 -14.42 12.86
N SER A 95 -22.52 -13.64 11.90
CA SER A 95 -23.47 -14.07 10.87
C SER A 95 -22.75 -14.70 9.67
N GLU A 96 -23.51 -15.36 8.81
CA GLU A 96 -22.99 -15.83 7.51
C GLU A 96 -22.43 -14.66 6.68
N ASP A 97 -23.06 -13.48 6.79
CA ASP A 97 -22.62 -12.26 6.12
C ASP A 97 -21.24 -11.78 6.62
N ASP A 98 -20.98 -11.90 7.92
CA ASP A 98 -19.69 -11.56 8.53
C ASP A 98 -18.60 -12.53 8.08
N MET A 99 -18.94 -13.83 8.02
CA MET A 99 -18.04 -14.88 7.57
C MET A 99 -17.64 -14.69 6.10
N GLU A 100 -18.61 -14.41 5.23
CA GLU A 100 -18.38 -14.12 3.82
C GLU A 100 -17.50 -12.87 3.64
N THR A 101 -17.77 -11.81 4.40
CA THR A 101 -16.99 -10.56 4.35
C THR A 101 -15.55 -10.78 4.80
N PHE A 102 -15.37 -11.53 5.89
CA PHE A 102 -14.04 -11.85 6.43
C PHE A 102 -13.19 -12.64 5.43
N TYR A 103 -13.69 -13.76 4.90
CA TYR A 103 -12.88 -14.55 3.97
C TYR A 103 -12.73 -13.90 2.60
N SER A 104 -13.70 -13.10 2.14
CA SER A 104 -13.57 -12.33 0.90
C SER A 104 -12.48 -11.25 0.99
N THR A 105 -12.43 -10.52 2.11
CA THR A 105 -11.36 -9.54 2.37
C THR A 105 -10.02 -10.24 2.56
N LEU A 106 -9.97 -11.35 3.32
CA LEU A 106 -8.74 -12.13 3.47
C LEU A 106 -8.19 -12.63 2.11
N TYR A 107 -9.06 -13.16 1.25
CA TYR A 107 -8.70 -13.53 -0.12
C TYR A 107 -8.11 -12.35 -0.90
N ARG A 108 -8.77 -11.19 -0.87
CA ARG A 108 -8.34 -9.98 -1.59
C ARG A 108 -6.98 -9.46 -1.12
N SER A 109 -6.66 -9.58 0.17
CA SER A 109 -5.36 -9.20 0.74
C SER A 109 -4.17 -9.96 0.14
N PHE A 110 -4.37 -11.11 -0.52
CA PHE A 110 -3.31 -11.93 -1.10
C PHE A 110 -3.24 -11.90 -2.64
N LEU A 111 -4.01 -11.03 -3.30
CA LEU A 111 -3.97 -10.90 -4.78
C LEU A 111 -2.78 -10.09 -5.30
N TRP A 112 -2.09 -9.35 -4.43
CA TRP A 112 -0.92 -8.54 -4.78
C TRP A 112 0.12 -8.63 -3.64
N PRO A 113 1.44 -8.51 -3.89
CA PRO A 113 2.11 -8.47 -5.19
C PRO A 113 2.06 -9.81 -5.92
N ILE A 114 2.20 -9.76 -7.25
CA ILE A 114 2.15 -10.95 -8.10
C ILE A 114 3.55 -11.51 -8.36
N LEU A 115 3.63 -12.83 -8.54
CA LEU A 115 4.85 -13.50 -8.95
C LEU A 115 5.18 -13.14 -10.41
N LEU A 116 6.44 -12.79 -10.67
CA LEU A 116 6.95 -12.39 -11.98
C LEU A 116 8.05 -13.33 -12.50
N SER A 117 8.67 -14.15 -11.65
CA SER A 117 9.61 -15.18 -12.06
C SER A 117 8.91 -16.43 -12.56
N ASP A 118 9.47 -17.05 -13.58
CA ASP A 118 9.03 -18.33 -14.12
C ASP A 118 9.41 -19.50 -13.19
N ILE A 119 8.91 -20.72 -13.49
CA ILE A 119 9.15 -21.93 -12.69
C ILE A 119 10.64 -22.30 -12.60
N ASN A 120 11.45 -21.91 -13.59
CA ASN A 120 12.90 -22.09 -13.60
C ASN A 120 13.66 -21.02 -12.77
N GLY A 121 12.94 -20.06 -12.18
CA GLY A 121 13.48 -18.95 -11.40
C GLY A 121 13.98 -17.76 -12.23
N GLU A 122 13.83 -17.78 -13.55
CA GLU A 122 14.19 -16.64 -14.40
C GLU A 122 13.15 -15.53 -14.32
N PHE A 123 13.61 -14.28 -14.42
CA PHE A 123 12.77 -13.09 -14.55
C PHE A 123 13.51 -11.99 -15.31
N VAL A 124 12.76 -10.99 -15.77
CA VAL A 124 13.32 -9.77 -16.37
C VAL A 124 13.48 -8.69 -15.30
N ASP A 125 14.71 -8.30 -15.02
CA ASP A 125 15.01 -7.25 -14.04
C ASP A 125 14.75 -5.84 -14.61
N ASP A 126 14.99 -4.80 -13.80
CA ASP A 126 14.70 -3.42 -14.19
C ASP A 126 15.70 -2.85 -15.23
N ARG A 127 16.76 -3.58 -15.60
CA ARG A 127 17.61 -3.27 -16.78
C ARG A 127 17.05 -3.89 -18.07
N GLY A 128 16.05 -4.76 -17.97
CA GLY A 128 15.55 -5.54 -19.10
C GLY A 128 16.37 -6.81 -19.36
N GLU A 129 17.21 -7.23 -18.42
CA GLU A 129 18.03 -8.43 -18.54
C GLU A 129 17.31 -9.65 -17.96
N VAL A 130 17.42 -10.80 -18.63
CA VAL A 130 16.96 -12.09 -18.10
C VAL A 130 17.98 -12.58 -17.08
N VAL A 131 17.53 -12.77 -15.84
CA VAL A 131 18.37 -13.19 -14.73
C VAL A 131 17.66 -14.24 -13.87
N ASN A 132 18.45 -15.02 -13.13
CA ASN A 132 17.97 -15.85 -12.04
C ASN A 132 18.81 -15.51 -10.79
N LYS A 133 18.14 -15.12 -9.71
CA LYS A 133 18.79 -14.69 -8.46
C LYS A 133 18.58 -15.66 -7.30
N GLY A 134 17.97 -16.83 -7.54
CA GLY A 134 17.74 -17.86 -6.52
C GLY A 134 16.63 -17.53 -5.52
N PHE A 135 15.72 -16.61 -5.84
CA PHE A 135 14.52 -16.32 -5.06
C PHE A 135 13.34 -16.03 -6.01
N ARG A 136 12.10 -16.14 -5.51
CA ARG A 136 10.89 -15.81 -6.29
C ARG A 136 10.82 -14.30 -6.50
N TYR A 137 10.76 -13.85 -7.75
CA TYR A 137 10.73 -12.42 -8.04
C TYR A 137 9.28 -11.92 -8.10
N TYR A 138 8.93 -10.94 -7.27
CA TYR A 138 7.57 -10.38 -7.18
C TYR A 138 7.52 -8.94 -7.72
N SER A 139 6.33 -8.48 -8.11
CA SER A 139 6.05 -7.07 -8.38
C SER A 139 6.23 -6.20 -7.13
N ASN A 140 6.35 -4.88 -7.31
CA ASN A 140 6.39 -3.97 -6.17
C ASN A 140 5.00 -3.90 -5.51
N PRO A 141 4.92 -3.94 -4.17
CA PRO A 141 3.74 -3.51 -3.42
C PRO A 141 3.28 -2.10 -3.79
N SER A 142 2.01 -1.80 -3.54
CA SER A 142 1.49 -0.43 -3.55
C SER A 142 1.92 0.28 -2.27
N PHE A 143 3.22 0.57 -2.14
CA PHE A 143 3.85 0.84 -0.85
C PHE A 143 3.16 1.90 0.01
N TRP A 144 2.55 2.94 -0.57
CA TRP A 144 1.86 3.99 0.18
C TRP A 144 0.58 3.50 0.90
N ASP A 145 -0.09 2.53 0.32
CA ASP A 145 -1.28 1.88 0.89
C ASP A 145 -0.84 0.70 1.75
N ASP A 146 -0.14 -0.23 1.10
CA ASP A 146 0.11 -1.58 1.55
C ASP A 146 0.93 -1.64 2.86
N TYR A 147 1.79 -0.65 3.13
CA TYR A 147 2.63 -0.63 4.34
C TYR A 147 1.82 -0.56 5.63
N ARG A 148 0.59 -0.05 5.56
CA ARG A 148 -0.22 0.26 6.75
C ARG A 148 -0.72 -1.00 7.44
N ASN A 149 -1.16 -1.98 6.66
CA ASN A 149 -1.84 -3.18 7.15
C ASN A 149 -1.42 -4.42 6.37
N LYS A 150 -1.52 -4.35 5.04
CA LYS A 150 -1.43 -5.50 4.15
C LYS A 150 -0.07 -6.18 4.16
N LEU A 151 1.03 -5.44 4.16
CA LEU A 151 2.37 -6.04 4.20
C LEU A 151 2.71 -6.67 5.55
N ILE A 152 2.10 -6.19 6.64
CA ILE A 152 2.21 -6.82 7.95
C ILE A 152 1.44 -8.13 7.94
N LEU A 153 0.18 -8.11 7.45
CA LEU A 153 -0.62 -9.32 7.31
C LEU A 153 0.09 -10.37 6.43
N LEU A 154 0.69 -9.95 5.31
CA LEU A 154 1.51 -10.81 4.47
C LEU A 154 2.68 -11.43 5.24
N GLY A 155 3.42 -10.62 6.00
CA GLY A 155 4.53 -11.10 6.82
C GLY A 155 4.12 -12.06 7.94
N MET A 156 2.92 -11.87 8.53
CA MET A 156 2.38 -12.76 9.55
C MET A 156 1.95 -14.11 8.99
N ILE A 157 1.33 -14.11 7.81
CA ILE A 157 0.67 -15.30 7.24
C ILE A 157 1.59 -16.06 6.28
N SER A 158 2.43 -15.36 5.52
CA SER A 158 3.32 -15.92 4.50
C SER A 158 4.71 -15.24 4.55
N PRO A 159 5.49 -15.45 5.64
CA PRO A 159 6.76 -14.77 5.87
C PRO A 159 7.82 -15.06 4.79
N ASP A 160 7.77 -16.23 4.15
CA ASP A 160 8.62 -16.59 3.02
C ASP A 160 8.33 -15.73 1.79
N VAL A 161 7.05 -15.46 1.50
CA VAL A 161 6.63 -14.56 0.43
C VAL A 161 7.04 -13.13 0.76
N ALA A 162 6.82 -12.67 1.99
CA ALA A 162 7.27 -11.35 2.43
C ALA A 162 8.80 -11.17 2.26
N SER A 163 9.59 -12.19 2.60
CA SER A 163 11.03 -12.21 2.39
C SER A 163 11.40 -12.06 0.90
N ASP A 164 10.75 -12.82 0.02
CA ASP A 164 11.02 -12.77 -1.42
C ASP A 164 10.56 -11.45 -2.06
N VAL A 165 9.47 -10.84 -1.56
CA VAL A 165 9.08 -9.47 -1.94
C VAL A 165 10.16 -8.48 -1.54
N ILE A 166 10.72 -8.56 -0.32
CA ILE A 166 11.83 -7.70 0.12
C ILE A 166 13.07 -7.90 -0.75
N LYS A 167 13.46 -9.14 -1.06
CA LYS A 167 14.58 -9.43 -1.98
C LYS A 167 14.34 -8.82 -3.37
N SER A 168 13.11 -8.91 -3.87
CA SER A 168 12.71 -8.31 -5.16
C SER A 168 12.81 -6.79 -5.12
N THR A 169 12.41 -6.16 -4.01
CA THR A 169 12.54 -4.71 -3.79
C THR A 169 14.01 -4.27 -3.68
N ILE A 170 14.84 -5.03 -2.96
CA ILE A 170 16.29 -4.79 -2.87
C ILE A 170 16.93 -4.90 -4.25
N ASN A 171 16.61 -5.94 -5.02
CA ASN A 171 17.16 -6.13 -6.35
C ASN A 171 16.91 -4.92 -7.26
N ARG A 172 15.68 -4.38 -7.28
CA ARG A 172 15.37 -3.15 -8.02
C ARG A 172 16.16 -1.95 -7.51
N GLY A 173 16.31 -1.84 -6.19
CA GLY A 173 17.08 -0.77 -5.56
C GLY A 173 18.58 -0.82 -5.88
N GLU A 174 19.16 -2.01 -6.06
CA GLU A 174 20.55 -2.14 -6.53
C GLU A 174 20.74 -1.56 -7.93
N ILE A 175 19.73 -1.67 -8.79
CA ILE A 175 19.76 -1.19 -10.18
C ILE A 175 19.60 0.31 -10.25
N SER A 176 18.60 0.84 -9.53
CA SER A 176 18.27 2.27 -9.56
C SER A 176 19.15 3.12 -8.63
N GLY A 177 19.78 2.50 -7.62
CA GLY A 177 20.44 3.16 -6.50
C GLY A 177 19.52 3.56 -5.36
N PHE A 178 18.20 3.33 -5.48
CA PHE A 178 17.17 3.73 -4.51
C PHE A 178 16.15 2.60 -4.30
N ILE A 179 15.79 2.28 -3.06
CA ILE A 179 14.68 1.35 -2.83
C ILE A 179 13.42 1.90 -3.51
N PRO A 180 12.68 1.10 -4.30
CA PRO A 180 11.46 1.55 -4.96
C PRO A 180 10.45 2.16 -3.99
N THR A 181 9.85 3.27 -4.40
CA THR A 181 8.70 3.89 -3.72
C THR A 181 7.45 3.78 -4.60
N PHE A 182 6.28 4.11 -4.06
CA PHE A 182 5.03 4.19 -4.81
C PHE A 182 4.24 5.42 -4.34
N PHE A 183 3.61 6.13 -5.28
CA PHE A 183 2.82 7.34 -5.04
C PHE A 183 3.61 8.48 -4.39
N HIS A 184 3.55 8.64 -3.07
CA HIS A 184 4.39 9.55 -2.29
C HIS A 184 4.86 8.87 -0.99
N GLY A 185 5.93 9.39 -0.39
CA GLY A 185 6.57 8.73 0.74
C GLY A 185 7.66 7.75 0.33
N ASP A 186 8.25 7.09 1.32
CA ASP A 186 9.35 6.13 1.22
C ASP A 186 9.03 4.87 2.03
N HIS A 187 7.78 4.40 1.90
CA HIS A 187 7.15 3.41 2.78
C HIS A 187 7.68 1.98 2.61
N ALA A 188 8.52 1.71 1.62
CA ALA A 188 9.29 0.46 1.59
C ALA A 188 10.23 0.37 2.81
N SER A 189 10.67 1.51 3.36
CA SER A 189 11.44 1.58 4.60
C SER A 189 10.71 0.95 5.78
N THR A 190 9.42 1.23 5.93
CA THR A 190 8.58 0.74 7.03
C THR A 190 8.34 -0.76 6.91
N PHE A 191 8.09 -1.24 5.69
CA PHE A 191 7.96 -2.68 5.43
C PHE A 191 9.25 -3.45 5.73
N ILE A 192 10.39 -2.99 5.22
CA ILE A 192 11.68 -3.68 5.41
C ILE A 192 12.10 -3.65 6.89
N ALA A 193 12.07 -2.48 7.53
CA ALA A 193 12.48 -2.34 8.92
C ALA A 193 11.55 -3.12 9.86
N GLY A 194 10.23 -2.95 9.71
CA GLY A 194 9.25 -3.66 10.53
C GLY A 194 9.33 -5.18 10.36
N SER A 195 9.49 -5.67 9.13
CA SER A 195 9.64 -7.12 8.87
C SER A 195 10.90 -7.69 9.51
N TYR A 196 12.03 -6.98 9.43
CA TYR A 196 13.28 -7.38 10.07
C TYR A 196 13.14 -7.46 11.59
N LEU A 197 12.50 -6.45 12.20
CA LEU A 197 12.27 -6.37 13.64
C LEU A 197 11.30 -7.45 14.13
N ARG A 198 10.32 -7.83 13.30
CA ARG A 198 9.41 -8.97 13.53
C ARG A 198 9.99 -10.35 13.20
N GLY A 199 11.28 -10.42 12.83
CA GLY A 199 12.01 -11.68 12.68
C GLY A 199 12.09 -12.24 11.25
N ILE A 200 11.53 -11.57 10.24
CA ILE A 200 11.75 -11.92 8.84
C ILE A 200 13.12 -11.39 8.43
N LYS A 201 14.15 -12.25 8.46
CA LYS A 201 15.56 -11.85 8.30
C LYS A 201 16.28 -12.49 7.11
N ASP A 202 15.56 -13.27 6.30
CA ASP A 202 16.12 -13.96 5.13
C ASP A 202 16.35 -12.99 3.94
N PHE A 203 17.07 -11.90 4.14
CA PHE A 203 17.49 -10.98 3.10
C PHE A 203 18.73 -10.18 3.54
N ASP A 204 19.41 -9.54 2.59
CA ASP A 204 20.58 -8.71 2.89
C ASP A 204 20.17 -7.38 3.52
N VAL A 205 20.01 -7.39 4.85
CA VAL A 205 19.59 -6.23 5.63
C VAL A 205 20.57 -5.06 5.53
N LYS A 206 21.88 -5.32 5.41
CA LYS A 206 22.90 -4.27 5.29
C LYS A 206 22.76 -3.54 3.95
N LYS A 207 22.56 -4.30 2.88
CA LYS A 207 22.29 -3.76 1.56
C LYS A 207 20.98 -2.98 1.52
N ALA A 208 19.91 -3.54 2.08
CA ALA A 208 18.64 -2.85 2.19
C ALA A 208 18.78 -1.52 2.92
N TYR A 209 19.46 -1.53 4.08
CA TYR A 209 19.73 -0.33 4.87
C TYR A 209 20.51 0.73 4.10
N ASN A 210 21.58 0.36 3.40
CA ASN A 210 22.37 1.30 2.60
C ASN A 210 21.56 1.96 1.48
N LEU A 211 20.66 1.20 0.83
CA LEU A 211 19.75 1.75 -0.19
C LEU A 211 18.67 2.65 0.44
N LEU A 212 18.14 2.29 1.61
CA LEU A 212 17.22 3.14 2.36
C LEU A 212 17.87 4.46 2.81
N LEU A 213 19.16 4.44 3.18
CA LEU A 213 19.92 5.66 3.42
C LEU A 213 20.04 6.53 2.16
N ASN A 214 20.15 5.93 0.97
CA ASN A 214 20.10 6.72 -0.27
C ASN A 214 18.75 7.43 -0.41
N ASN A 215 17.63 6.74 -0.17
CA ASN A 215 16.30 7.34 -0.20
C ASN A 215 16.18 8.52 0.79
N ALA A 216 16.76 8.37 1.98
CA ALA A 216 16.67 9.31 3.08
C ALA A 216 17.68 10.47 3.04
N PHE A 217 18.70 10.42 2.18
CA PHE A 217 19.77 11.44 2.16
C PHE A 217 20.18 11.96 0.78
N LYS A 218 19.95 11.21 -0.31
CA LYS A 218 20.43 11.59 -1.64
C LYS A 218 19.32 12.21 -2.47
N GLU A 219 19.67 13.26 -3.21
CA GLU A 219 18.86 13.76 -4.31
C GLU A 219 18.97 12.80 -5.51
N GLY A 220 17.87 12.58 -6.22
CA GLY A 220 17.87 11.75 -7.42
C GLY A 220 16.50 11.21 -7.76
N LYS A 221 16.36 10.72 -9.00
CA LYS A 221 15.15 10.04 -9.46
C LYS A 221 15.03 8.69 -8.74
N GLY A 222 13.96 8.51 -7.96
CA GLY A 222 13.71 7.30 -7.18
C GLY A 222 13.86 7.49 -5.66
N GLY A 223 14.55 8.53 -5.21
CA GLY A 223 14.57 8.94 -3.80
C GLY A 223 13.42 9.88 -3.44
N ARG A 224 13.42 10.41 -2.22
CA ARG A 224 12.40 11.35 -1.72
C ARG A 224 12.45 12.70 -2.45
N PRO A 225 11.37 13.15 -3.12
CA PRO A 225 11.28 14.52 -3.60
C PRO A 225 11.54 15.56 -2.50
N TYR A 226 12.25 16.65 -2.85
CA TYR A 226 12.57 17.75 -1.93
C TYR A 226 13.44 17.35 -0.72
N ILE A 227 14.19 16.25 -0.80
CA ILE A 227 14.97 15.73 0.34
C ILE A 227 16.00 16.72 0.90
N LYS A 228 16.66 17.51 0.04
CA LYS A 228 17.62 18.54 0.46
C LYS A 228 16.96 19.65 1.27
N GLU A 229 15.77 20.08 0.86
CA GLU A 229 14.97 21.05 1.59
C GLU A 229 14.54 20.49 2.95
N TYR A 230 14.00 19.26 2.96
CA TYR A 230 13.59 18.55 4.16
C TYR A 230 14.75 18.39 5.17
N ILE A 231 15.95 18.04 4.70
CA ILE A 231 17.16 17.92 5.54
C ILE A 231 17.55 19.28 6.15
N ASN A 232 17.59 20.33 5.34
CA ASN A 232 18.09 21.63 5.76
C ASN A 232 17.16 22.34 6.75
N ARG A 233 15.84 22.14 6.59
CA ARG A 233 14.82 22.84 7.38
C ARG A 233 14.21 21.96 8.48
N GLY A 234 14.13 20.65 8.27
CA GLY A 234 13.34 19.72 9.06
C GLY A 234 11.90 19.56 8.56
N TRP A 235 11.47 20.34 7.57
CA TRP A 235 10.19 20.24 6.87
C TRP A 235 10.32 20.70 5.42
N ILE A 236 9.37 20.30 4.58
CA ILE A 236 9.21 20.81 3.21
C ILE A 236 8.32 22.04 3.28
N SER A 237 8.72 23.16 2.68
CA SER A 237 7.86 24.34 2.55
C SER A 237 6.88 24.15 1.40
N GLU A 238 5.66 24.65 1.52
CA GLU A 238 4.68 24.69 0.42
C GLU A 238 4.91 25.90 -0.50
N MET A 239 4.34 25.84 -1.70
CA MET A 239 4.26 26.96 -2.65
C MET A 239 3.15 27.95 -2.24
N ASP A 240 3.39 29.25 -2.44
CA ASP A 240 2.37 30.28 -2.26
C ASP A 240 1.50 30.38 -3.52
N ILE A 241 0.23 29.98 -3.43
CA ILE A 241 -0.70 29.91 -4.57
C ILE A 241 -1.98 30.66 -4.19
N GLU A 242 -2.37 31.64 -5.03
CA GLU A 242 -3.42 32.61 -4.74
C GLU A 242 -4.86 32.02 -4.72
N ASP A 243 -5.11 30.89 -5.38
CA ASP A 243 -6.40 30.14 -5.30
C ASP A 243 -6.23 28.65 -5.69
N PRO A 244 -5.69 27.82 -4.79
CA PRO A 244 -5.44 26.40 -5.06
C PRO A 244 -6.77 25.63 -5.18
N GLN A 245 -6.91 24.87 -6.25
CA GLN A 245 -8.02 23.97 -6.55
C GLN A 245 -7.71 22.53 -6.16
N LEU A 246 -8.72 21.65 -6.21
CA LEU A 246 -8.58 20.22 -5.91
C LEU A 246 -7.38 19.57 -6.63
N GLU A 247 -7.25 19.84 -7.93
CA GLU A 247 -6.17 19.28 -8.78
C GLU A 247 -4.91 20.14 -8.85
N THR A 248 -4.80 21.22 -8.05
CA THR A 248 -3.58 22.02 -8.02
C THR A 248 -2.39 21.15 -7.63
N LYS A 249 -1.37 21.15 -8.50
CA LYS A 249 -0.12 20.41 -8.30
C LYS A 249 0.95 21.33 -7.73
N ALA A 250 1.35 21.03 -6.51
CA ALA A 250 2.45 21.68 -5.80
C ALA A 250 3.26 20.61 -5.04
N LYS A 251 3.74 20.93 -3.84
CA LYS A 251 4.62 20.01 -3.12
C LYS A 251 3.87 19.01 -2.26
N ALA A 252 2.62 19.29 -1.88
CA ALA A 252 1.90 18.55 -0.85
C ALA A 252 2.76 18.40 0.42
N ALA A 253 3.29 19.54 0.84
CA ALA A 253 4.42 19.63 1.74
C ALA A 253 4.14 19.06 3.14
N VAL A 254 2.88 19.13 3.60
CA VAL A 254 2.46 18.59 4.90
C VAL A 254 2.53 17.08 4.89
N THR A 255 1.85 16.42 3.94
CA THR A 255 1.85 14.96 3.85
C THR A 255 3.25 14.42 3.67
N LYS A 256 4.05 14.98 2.75
CA LYS A 256 5.44 14.52 2.54
C LYS A 256 6.31 14.68 3.79
N THR A 257 6.19 15.80 4.52
CA THR A 257 6.96 16.00 5.76
C THR A 257 6.57 15.00 6.84
N GLN A 258 5.27 14.75 7.03
CA GLN A 258 4.78 13.80 8.03
C GLN A 258 5.19 12.36 7.70
N GLU A 259 5.01 11.95 6.44
CA GLU A 259 5.36 10.59 6.01
C GLU A 259 6.87 10.37 6.01
N TYR A 260 7.68 11.32 5.54
CA TYR A 260 9.14 11.20 5.64
C TYR A 260 9.63 11.14 7.09
N SER A 261 8.93 11.81 8.01
CA SER A 261 9.22 11.71 9.43
C SER A 261 8.97 10.30 9.96
N TYR A 262 7.93 9.62 9.47
CA TYR A 262 7.67 8.22 9.80
C TYR A 262 8.68 7.27 9.14
N ASP A 263 8.99 7.48 7.86
CA ASP A 263 9.99 6.69 7.13
C ASP A 263 11.38 6.82 7.76
N ASP A 264 11.76 8.01 8.23
CA ASP A 264 12.99 8.22 9.00
C ASP A 264 13.01 7.42 10.30
N TYR A 265 11.90 7.37 11.00
CA TYR A 265 11.78 6.56 12.20
C TYR A 265 12.02 5.08 11.89
N ALA A 266 11.41 4.55 10.83
CA ALA A 266 11.63 3.16 10.39
C ALA A 266 13.11 2.88 10.09
N ILE A 267 13.77 3.75 9.33
CA ILE A 267 15.20 3.60 9.01
C ILE A 267 16.06 3.76 10.28
N ALA A 268 15.67 4.62 11.23
CA ALA A 268 16.37 4.75 12.51
C ALA A 268 16.29 3.44 13.31
N LEU A 269 15.14 2.77 13.36
CA LEU A 269 15.04 1.47 14.04
C LEU A 269 16.00 0.44 13.42
N LEU A 270 16.10 0.41 12.09
CA LEU A 270 17.05 -0.48 11.42
C LEU A 270 18.51 -0.08 11.66
N ALA A 271 18.81 1.24 11.70
CA ALA A 271 20.13 1.77 12.03
C ALA A 271 20.60 1.30 13.42
N LYS A 272 19.68 1.27 14.39
CA LYS A 272 19.95 0.77 15.74
C LYS A 272 20.34 -0.71 15.71
N GLU A 273 19.60 -1.54 14.98
CA GLU A 273 19.90 -2.98 14.86
C GLU A 273 21.22 -3.27 14.15
N ILE A 274 21.62 -2.42 13.20
CA ILE A 274 22.88 -2.56 12.45
C ILE A 274 24.08 -1.95 13.22
N GLY A 275 23.82 -1.15 14.25
CA GLY A 275 24.86 -0.49 15.05
C GLY A 275 25.32 0.87 14.49
N ASP A 276 24.59 1.47 13.55
CA ASP A 276 24.87 2.82 13.05
C ASP A 276 24.26 3.88 13.98
N SER A 277 24.99 4.16 15.06
CA SER A 277 24.57 5.13 16.07
C SER A 277 24.50 6.58 15.56
N ILE A 278 25.19 6.91 14.46
CA ILE A 278 25.21 8.27 13.89
C ILE A 278 23.91 8.50 13.14
N ASN A 279 23.59 7.64 12.17
CA ASN A 279 22.36 7.77 11.40
C ASN A 279 21.13 7.53 12.27
N TYR A 280 21.18 6.63 13.27
CA TYR A 280 20.11 6.49 14.26
C TYR A 280 19.74 7.84 14.90
N LYS A 281 20.73 8.58 15.42
CA LYS A 281 20.49 9.88 16.09
C LYS A 281 19.96 10.93 15.13
N ILE A 282 20.51 11.00 13.92
CA ILE A 282 20.09 11.96 12.89
C ILE A 282 18.63 11.70 12.50
N LEU A 283 18.30 10.46 12.13
CA LEU A 283 16.99 10.07 11.66
C LEU A 283 15.94 10.14 12.78
N MET A 284 16.27 9.76 14.01
CA MET A 284 15.36 9.88 15.16
C MET A 284 15.08 11.35 15.53
N LYS A 285 16.04 12.26 15.31
CA LYS A 285 15.78 13.70 15.44
C LYS A 285 14.86 14.20 14.32
N ARG A 286 15.14 13.78 13.08
CA ARG A 286 14.39 14.19 11.89
C ARG A 286 12.96 13.64 11.86
N SER A 287 12.72 12.48 12.47
CA SER A 287 11.38 11.91 12.66
C SER A 287 10.45 12.78 13.52
N LYS A 288 10.97 13.77 14.25
CA LYS A 288 10.16 14.76 14.96
C LYS A 288 9.76 15.96 14.09
N GLY A 289 10.12 15.96 12.81
CA GLY A 289 9.91 17.06 11.86
C GLY A 289 8.45 17.41 11.60
N TYR A 290 7.53 16.46 11.76
CA TYR A 290 6.08 16.72 11.67
C TYR A 290 5.61 17.87 12.58
N LYS A 291 6.28 18.09 13.73
CA LYS A 291 5.95 19.15 14.69
C LYS A 291 6.11 20.56 14.10
N TYR A 292 6.96 20.74 13.09
CA TYR A 292 7.14 22.05 12.44
C TYR A 292 5.90 22.55 11.70
N LEU A 293 4.95 21.66 11.40
CA LEU A 293 3.76 21.95 10.62
C LEU A 293 2.50 22.09 11.48
N PHE A 294 2.61 21.90 12.80
CA PHE A 294 1.49 22.09 13.70
C PHE A 294 1.24 23.57 13.97
N ASP A 295 0.13 24.08 13.45
CA ASP A 295 -0.34 25.43 13.73
C ASP A 295 -1.16 25.43 15.02
N SER A 296 -0.60 25.95 16.11
CA SER A 296 -1.25 25.96 17.43
C SER A 296 -2.55 26.78 17.46
N THR A 297 -2.75 27.71 16.53
CA THR A 297 -3.96 28.53 16.46
C THR A 297 -5.15 27.68 15.99
N THR A 298 -4.96 26.91 14.92
CA THR A 298 -5.97 26.02 14.33
C THR A 298 -5.97 24.62 14.96
N LYS A 299 -4.86 24.23 15.59
CA LYS A 299 -4.56 22.91 16.18
C LYS A 299 -4.61 21.79 15.13
N LEU A 300 -4.15 22.12 13.93
CA LEU A 300 -4.08 21.25 12.75
C LEU A 300 -2.69 21.38 12.12
N MET A 301 -2.33 20.39 11.32
CA MET A 301 -1.16 20.47 10.45
C MET A 301 -1.49 21.38 9.26
N ARG A 302 -0.60 22.31 8.96
CA ARG A 302 -0.82 23.36 7.94
C ARG A 302 0.44 23.59 7.14
N GLY A 303 0.28 23.91 5.85
CA GLY A 303 1.38 24.26 4.97
C GLY A 303 2.13 25.50 5.48
N ARG A 304 3.46 25.47 5.37
CA ARG A 304 4.33 26.61 5.69
C ARG A 304 5.12 27.05 4.47
N LEU A 305 5.22 28.34 4.27
CA LEU A 305 6.06 28.95 3.25
C LEU A 305 7.54 28.83 3.60
N ALA A 306 8.40 29.10 2.60
CA ALA A 306 9.84 29.04 2.77
C ALA A 306 10.38 30.07 3.79
N ASN A 307 9.66 31.15 4.06
CA ASN A 307 10.01 32.12 5.10
C ASN A 307 9.53 31.70 6.50
N GLY A 308 8.76 30.61 6.61
CA GLY A 308 8.21 30.09 7.87
C GLY A 308 6.78 30.55 8.18
N ASP A 309 6.21 31.44 7.37
CA ASP A 309 4.81 31.86 7.53
C ASP A 309 3.85 30.73 7.15
N TRP A 310 2.64 30.77 7.72
CA TRP A 310 1.59 29.81 7.39
C TRP A 310 0.92 30.19 6.06
N ILE A 311 0.52 29.18 5.28
CA ILE A 311 -0.31 29.38 4.08
C ILE A 311 -1.63 30.05 4.47
N ILE A 312 -1.92 31.24 3.93
CA ILE A 312 -3.17 31.98 4.11
C ILE A 312 -3.81 32.28 2.75
N PRO A 313 -5.16 32.19 2.62
CA PRO A 313 -6.13 31.70 3.60
C PRO A 313 -5.99 30.20 3.85
N PHE A 314 -6.59 29.70 4.95
CA PHE A 314 -6.56 28.28 5.31
C PHE A 314 -7.96 27.72 5.53
N ASP A 315 -8.37 26.82 4.65
CA ASP A 315 -9.57 26.01 4.79
C ASP A 315 -9.17 24.56 5.12
N PRO A 316 -9.35 24.09 6.37
CA PRO A 316 -8.98 22.75 6.76
C PRO A 316 -9.90 21.65 6.22
N GLU A 317 -11.06 22.01 5.66
CA GLU A 317 -12.04 21.07 5.10
C GLU A 317 -11.89 20.90 3.59
N ARG A 318 -11.12 21.78 2.93
CA ARG A 318 -10.88 21.71 1.49
C ARG A 318 -9.95 20.53 1.15
N PRO A 319 -10.38 19.60 0.28
CA PRO A 319 -9.51 18.53 -0.20
C PRO A 319 -8.53 19.02 -1.25
N TYR A 320 -7.35 18.41 -1.26
CA TYR A 320 -6.35 18.60 -2.30
C TYR A 320 -5.77 17.25 -2.73
N TYR A 321 -5.52 17.08 -4.02
CA TYR A 321 -4.76 15.95 -4.54
C TYR A 321 -3.25 16.16 -4.40
N GLU A 322 -2.76 17.40 -4.57
CA GLU A 322 -1.31 17.69 -4.54
C GLU A 322 -0.98 19.11 -4.03
N TYR A 323 -1.70 19.62 -3.02
CA TYR A 323 -1.41 20.95 -2.43
C TYR A 323 -1.60 20.94 -0.91
N MET A 324 -0.55 21.27 -0.15
CA MET A 324 -0.38 21.01 1.29
C MET A 324 -0.48 19.53 1.66
N TYR A 325 -1.57 18.88 1.29
CA TYR A 325 -1.85 17.47 1.52
C TYR A 325 -1.84 16.68 0.22
N ARG A 326 -1.77 15.35 0.34
CA ARG A 326 -2.01 14.41 -0.76
C ARG A 326 -3.32 13.68 -0.50
N GLU A 327 -4.24 13.85 -1.45
CA GLU A 327 -5.54 13.18 -1.46
C GLU A 327 -6.30 13.29 -0.12
N ALA A 328 -6.18 14.44 0.52
CA ALA A 328 -6.66 14.64 1.87
C ALA A 328 -6.99 16.09 2.18
N THR A 329 -7.67 16.29 3.30
CA THR A 329 -7.89 17.60 3.92
C THR A 329 -6.91 17.85 5.08
N GLY A 330 -6.98 19.06 5.66
CA GLY A 330 -6.26 19.37 6.90
C GLY A 330 -6.73 18.52 8.07
N TRP A 331 -8.02 18.19 8.14
CA TRP A 331 -8.54 17.28 9.16
C TRP A 331 -7.96 15.87 9.03
N GLN A 332 -7.96 15.32 7.82
CA GLN A 332 -7.52 13.93 7.56
C GLN A 332 -6.01 13.75 7.75
N SER A 333 -5.21 14.79 7.50
CA SER A 333 -3.73 14.72 7.62
C SER A 333 -3.21 15.00 9.04
N SER A 334 -3.98 15.70 9.87
CA SER A 334 -3.46 16.26 11.13
C SER A 334 -3.13 15.24 12.22
N PHE A 335 -3.66 14.03 12.09
CA PHE A 335 -3.62 13.00 13.11
C PHE A 335 -2.58 11.90 12.83
N PHE A 336 -1.62 12.17 11.95
CA PHE A 336 -0.60 11.21 11.52
C PHE A 336 0.77 11.50 12.16
N ALA A 337 1.11 10.72 13.18
CA ALA A 337 2.47 10.56 13.72
C ALA A 337 2.56 9.25 14.54
N PRO A 338 2.32 8.07 13.93
CA PRO A 338 2.19 6.82 14.67
C PRO A 338 3.46 6.41 15.43
N HIS A 339 4.63 6.87 14.99
CA HIS A 339 5.92 6.69 15.67
C HIS A 339 6.14 7.59 16.90
N ASP A 340 5.28 8.60 17.11
CA ASP A 340 5.41 9.57 18.21
C ASP A 340 4.04 10.06 18.68
N THR A 341 3.10 9.15 18.92
CA THR A 341 1.71 9.51 19.26
C THR A 341 1.61 10.35 20.53
N GLU A 342 2.37 10.02 21.57
CA GLU A 342 2.48 10.85 22.77
C GLU A 342 3.02 12.24 22.44
N GLY A 343 4.02 12.32 21.56
CA GLY A 343 4.54 13.57 21.05
C GLY A 343 3.52 14.39 20.27
N LEU A 344 2.67 13.75 19.47
CA LEU A 344 1.55 14.40 18.77
C LEU A 344 0.51 14.95 19.75
N ILE A 345 0.12 14.15 20.74
CA ILE A 345 -0.82 14.56 21.79
C ILE A 345 -0.26 15.74 22.58
N SER A 346 1.05 15.76 22.86
CA SER A 346 1.71 16.85 23.59
C SER A 346 1.75 18.19 22.86
N LEU A 347 1.44 18.23 21.56
CA LEU A 347 1.27 19.49 20.82
C LEU A 347 0.02 20.27 21.25
N TYR A 348 -0.93 19.58 21.91
CA TYR A 348 -2.16 20.16 22.39
C TYR A 348 -1.99 20.63 23.85
N PRO A 349 -2.68 21.72 24.27
CA PRO A 349 -2.53 22.26 25.63
C PRO A 349 -2.77 21.23 26.75
N ASN A 350 -3.66 20.26 26.51
CA ASN A 350 -3.88 19.11 27.37
C ASN A 350 -4.67 18.03 26.60
N GLN A 351 -4.77 16.85 27.20
CA GLN A 351 -5.50 15.70 26.67
C GLN A 351 -6.98 15.98 26.37
N GLY A 352 -7.66 16.82 27.15
CA GLY A 352 -9.05 17.20 26.91
C GLY A 352 -9.23 18.04 25.64
N VAL A 353 -8.28 18.92 25.34
CA VAL A 353 -8.26 19.69 24.08
C VAL A 353 -7.97 18.78 22.89
N PHE A 354 -7.07 17.80 23.05
CA PHE A 354 -6.84 16.78 22.03
C PHE A 354 -8.09 15.93 21.79
N GLU A 355 -8.73 15.43 22.86
CA GLU A 355 -9.98 14.67 22.78
C GLU A 355 -11.06 15.44 22.03
N ALA A 356 -11.28 16.71 22.36
CA ALA A 356 -12.27 17.55 21.67
C ALA A 356 -11.93 17.78 20.18
N LYS A 357 -10.63 17.90 19.84
CA LYS A 357 -10.20 18.04 18.44
C LYS A 357 -10.40 16.74 17.67
N LEU A 358 -10.11 15.59 18.29
CA LEU A 358 -10.36 14.27 17.69
C LEU A 358 -11.87 14.00 17.55
N ASP A 359 -12.69 14.35 18.55
CA ASP A 359 -14.16 14.30 18.44
C ASP A 359 -14.66 15.15 17.26
N SER A 360 -14.01 16.29 16.98
CA SER A 360 -14.36 17.16 15.85
C SER A 360 -14.12 16.50 14.49
N LEU A 361 -13.08 15.67 14.36
CA LEU A 361 -12.83 14.89 13.12
C LEU A 361 -14.04 14.02 12.76
N PHE A 362 -14.70 13.42 13.76
CA PHE A 362 -15.82 12.51 13.54
C PHE A 362 -17.20 13.19 13.54
N THR A 363 -17.28 14.50 13.79
CA THR A 363 -18.55 15.22 13.96
C THR A 363 -18.73 16.42 13.03
N ILE A 364 -17.65 17.09 12.60
CA ILE A 364 -17.75 18.16 11.61
C ILE A 364 -18.17 17.54 10.27
N PRO A 365 -19.27 17.97 9.64
CA PRO A 365 -19.74 17.36 8.40
C PRO A 365 -18.77 17.54 7.24
N TRP A 366 -18.69 16.55 6.35
CA TRP A 366 -18.12 16.72 5.02
C TRP A 366 -18.99 17.68 4.19
N LYS A 367 -18.38 18.68 3.54
CA LYS A 367 -19.10 19.70 2.75
C LYS A 367 -19.55 19.24 1.36
N GLY A 368 -19.32 17.97 1.01
CA GLY A 368 -19.76 17.41 -0.26
C GLY A 368 -18.89 17.82 -1.45
N TYR A 369 -17.60 18.09 -1.26
CA TYR A 369 -16.69 18.29 -2.39
C TYR A 369 -16.65 17.02 -3.25
N GLU A 370 -16.66 17.19 -4.57
CA GLU A 370 -16.48 16.09 -5.52
C GLU A 370 -14.99 15.78 -5.65
N ALA A 371 -14.54 14.71 -5.00
CA ALA A 371 -13.18 14.17 -5.10
C ALA A 371 -13.27 12.63 -5.23
N CYS A 372 -12.79 12.09 -6.34
CA CYS A 372 -13.10 10.73 -6.81
C CYS A 372 -12.65 9.61 -5.87
N ASN A 373 -11.64 9.87 -5.06
CA ASN A 373 -11.00 8.95 -4.12
C ASN A 373 -11.30 9.28 -2.65
N LEU A 374 -12.14 10.28 -2.37
CA LEU A 374 -12.61 10.57 -1.01
C LEU A 374 -14.08 10.20 -0.91
N THR A 375 -14.34 9.00 -0.39
CA THR A 375 -15.67 8.42 -0.30
C THR A 375 -15.95 7.91 1.11
N VAL A 376 -17.24 7.91 1.48
CA VAL A 376 -17.77 7.37 2.74
C VAL A 376 -17.18 8.00 4.01
N PHE A 377 -17.98 8.87 4.63
CA PHE A 377 -17.51 9.77 5.70
C PHE A 377 -18.21 9.53 7.04
N ILE A 378 -17.46 9.73 8.12
CA ILE A 378 -17.97 9.95 9.49
C ILE A 378 -17.47 11.33 9.91
N GLY A 379 -18.30 12.36 9.72
CA GLY A 379 -17.83 13.74 9.80
C GLY A 379 -16.79 14.04 8.71
N GLN A 380 -15.58 14.40 9.10
CA GLN A 380 -14.42 14.64 8.22
C GLN A 380 -13.55 13.39 8.03
N TYR A 381 -13.68 12.37 8.88
CA TYR A 381 -13.03 11.09 8.67
C TYR A 381 -13.56 10.44 7.39
N CYS A 382 -12.66 10.04 6.48
CA CYS A 382 -12.96 9.36 5.24
C CYS A 382 -12.38 7.96 5.31
N HIS A 383 -13.22 6.92 5.16
CA HIS A 383 -12.74 5.55 5.16
C HIS A 383 -12.37 5.03 3.77
N GLY A 384 -12.89 5.67 2.71
CA GLY A 384 -12.54 5.29 1.34
C GLY A 384 -11.10 5.66 0.93
N ASN A 385 -10.31 6.26 1.83
CA ASN A 385 -8.92 6.64 1.59
C ASN A 385 -8.04 6.47 2.85
N GLN A 386 -6.79 6.08 2.65
CA GLN A 386 -5.86 5.62 3.67
C GLN A 386 -5.36 6.64 4.71
N PRO A 387 -5.25 7.97 4.47
CA PRO A 387 -4.63 8.90 5.40
C PRO A 387 -5.22 8.87 6.81
N GLY A 388 -6.53 8.63 6.92
CA GLY A 388 -7.26 8.63 8.18
C GLY A 388 -7.31 7.28 8.91
N HIS A 389 -6.87 6.17 8.30
CA HIS A 389 -7.16 4.80 8.78
C HIS A 389 -6.75 4.51 10.23
N SER A 390 -5.75 5.22 10.78
CA SER A 390 -5.28 5.05 12.17
C SER A 390 -5.95 5.98 13.18
N ALA A 391 -6.72 6.98 12.73
CA ALA A 391 -7.29 8.03 13.59
C ALA A 391 -8.18 7.50 14.73
N PRO A 392 -9.08 6.49 14.54
CA PRO A 392 -9.90 5.98 15.64
C PRO A 392 -9.06 5.44 16.82
N TYR A 393 -7.86 4.94 16.54
CA TYR A 393 -6.97 4.35 17.53
C TYR A 393 -6.33 5.38 18.47
N LEU A 394 -6.34 6.66 18.11
CA LEU A 394 -5.82 7.73 18.97
C LEU A 394 -6.58 7.86 20.31
N TYR A 395 -7.84 7.43 20.35
CA TYR A 395 -8.59 7.37 21.60
C TYR A 395 -8.01 6.39 22.62
N TYR A 396 -7.28 5.35 22.19
CA TYR A 396 -6.60 4.43 23.12
C TYR A 396 -5.50 5.13 23.91
N TYR A 397 -4.74 6.02 23.27
CA TYR A 397 -3.64 6.78 23.88
C TYR A 397 -4.13 7.83 24.90
N ILE A 398 -5.43 8.11 24.91
CA ILE A 398 -6.05 9.05 25.84
C ILE A 398 -7.10 8.39 26.74
N ASN A 399 -7.05 7.07 26.91
CA ASN A 399 -7.96 6.30 27.78
C ASN A 399 -9.45 6.52 27.46
N LYS A 400 -9.80 6.55 26.17
CA LYS A 400 -11.17 6.70 25.65
C LYS A 400 -11.55 5.55 24.71
N GLN A 401 -11.12 4.34 25.02
CA GLN A 401 -11.33 3.13 24.22
C GLN A 401 -12.80 2.94 23.77
N PRO A 402 -13.85 3.24 24.58
CA PRO A 402 -15.23 3.14 24.11
C PRO A 402 -15.56 4.03 22.91
N LYS A 403 -14.91 5.20 22.78
CA LYS A 403 -15.08 6.08 21.61
C LYS A 403 -14.44 5.47 20.36
N ALA A 404 -13.25 4.89 20.47
CA ALA A 404 -12.63 4.14 19.38
C ALA A 404 -13.56 3.01 18.91
N GLN A 405 -14.01 2.17 19.84
CA GLN A 405 -14.84 1.01 19.54
C GLN A 405 -16.17 1.38 18.89
N LYS A 406 -16.80 2.48 19.29
CA LYS A 406 -17.99 3.00 18.61
C LYS A 406 -17.74 3.28 17.13
N ILE A 407 -16.62 3.93 16.81
CA ILE A 407 -16.25 4.29 15.44
C ILE A 407 -15.85 3.04 14.64
N LEU A 408 -15.03 2.16 15.22
CA LEU A 408 -14.60 0.92 14.58
C LEU A 408 -15.79 0.00 14.26
N ASN A 409 -16.74 -0.15 15.19
CA ASN A 409 -17.97 -0.90 14.95
C ASN A 409 -18.81 -0.28 13.83
N GLN A 410 -18.91 1.05 13.78
CA GLN A 410 -19.61 1.73 12.69
C GLN A 410 -18.93 1.47 11.34
N ILE A 411 -17.60 1.47 11.28
CA ILE A 411 -16.85 1.19 10.05
C ILE A 411 -17.05 -0.26 9.61
N LEU A 412 -16.76 -1.23 10.48
CA LEU A 412 -16.83 -2.66 10.18
C LEU A 412 -18.24 -3.07 9.71
N ASN A 413 -19.28 -2.56 10.36
CA ASN A 413 -20.66 -2.97 10.08
C ASN A 413 -21.25 -2.33 8.81
N ASN A 414 -20.71 -1.19 8.35
CA ASN A 414 -21.38 -0.41 7.31
C ASN A 414 -20.56 -0.23 6.03
N PHE A 415 -19.22 -0.38 6.06
CA PHE A 415 -18.36 0.11 4.98
C PHE A 415 -17.65 -0.96 4.13
N TYR A 416 -17.93 -2.24 4.38
CA TYR A 416 -17.26 -3.37 3.70
C TYR A 416 -18.20 -4.30 2.91
N ARG A 417 -19.52 -4.11 3.08
CA ARG A 417 -20.58 -4.91 2.45
C ARG A 417 -21.69 -3.98 1.92
N MET A 418 -21.28 -2.98 1.13
CA MET A 418 -22.17 -1.90 0.70
C MET A 418 -22.89 -2.21 -0.63
N GLY A 419 -23.93 -1.41 -0.90
CA GLY A 419 -24.69 -1.45 -2.15
C GLY A 419 -25.68 -2.60 -2.26
N PRO A 420 -26.55 -2.62 -3.29
CA PRO A 420 -27.61 -3.61 -3.43
C PRO A 420 -27.09 -5.05 -3.55
N GLN A 421 -25.93 -5.22 -4.19
CA GLN A 421 -25.27 -6.52 -4.35
C GLN A 421 -24.35 -6.87 -3.19
N ARG A 422 -24.14 -5.96 -2.22
CA ARG A 422 -23.30 -6.19 -1.05
C ARG A 422 -21.81 -6.47 -1.35
N LEU A 423 -21.32 -6.00 -2.50
CA LEU A 423 -19.95 -6.20 -2.97
C LEU A 423 -19.08 -4.94 -2.92
N ALA A 424 -19.65 -3.79 -2.55
CA ALA A 424 -18.93 -2.51 -2.58
C ALA A 424 -18.19 -2.23 -1.26
N TYR A 425 -17.00 -1.65 -1.40
CA TYR A 425 -16.20 -1.09 -0.30
C TYR A 425 -16.42 0.41 -0.17
N ALA A 426 -15.91 0.97 0.92
CA ALA A 426 -15.91 2.40 1.18
C ALA A 426 -15.19 3.22 0.10
N GLY A 427 -14.23 2.62 -0.60
CA GLY A 427 -13.38 3.22 -1.63
C GLY A 427 -12.65 2.15 -2.44
N MET A 428 -11.51 2.51 -3.03
CA MET A 428 -10.64 1.56 -3.72
C MET A 428 -10.06 0.57 -2.70
N ASP A 429 -9.81 -0.68 -3.14
CA ASP A 429 -9.19 -1.67 -2.24
C ASP A 429 -7.66 -1.52 -2.14
N ASP A 430 -7.09 -0.74 -3.06
CA ASP A 430 -5.67 -0.37 -3.13
C ASP A 430 -4.72 -1.53 -2.85
N ALA A 431 -4.78 -2.52 -3.75
CA ALA A 431 -3.97 -3.74 -3.70
C ALA A 431 -4.15 -4.59 -2.42
N GLY A 432 -5.30 -4.45 -1.75
CA GLY A 432 -5.69 -5.22 -0.57
C GLY A 432 -5.42 -4.51 0.75
N GLU A 433 -5.09 -3.21 0.75
CA GLU A 433 -4.94 -2.42 1.98
C GLU A 433 -6.24 -2.37 2.78
N MET A 434 -7.34 -1.97 2.14
CA MET A 434 -8.67 -1.86 2.76
C MET A 434 -9.15 -3.21 3.27
N SER A 435 -8.98 -4.26 2.46
CA SER A 435 -9.27 -5.63 2.86
C SER A 435 -8.45 -6.06 4.09
N SER A 436 -7.16 -5.74 4.12
CA SER A 436 -6.29 -6.09 5.26
C SER A 436 -6.61 -5.29 6.51
N TRP A 437 -7.07 -4.04 6.36
CA TRP A 437 -7.62 -3.25 7.46
C TRP A 437 -8.80 -4.00 8.09
N TYR A 438 -9.76 -4.47 7.28
CA TYR A 438 -10.91 -5.24 7.78
C TYR A 438 -10.47 -6.51 8.50
N VAL A 439 -9.62 -7.33 7.87
CA VAL A 439 -9.16 -8.61 8.43
C VAL A 439 -8.56 -8.40 9.82
N LEU A 440 -7.62 -7.46 9.96
CA LEU A 440 -6.97 -7.18 11.25
C LEU A 440 -7.99 -6.69 12.28
N ASN A 441 -8.84 -5.73 11.91
CA ASN A 441 -9.83 -5.16 12.83
C ASN A 441 -10.87 -6.19 13.28
N ALA A 442 -11.33 -7.06 12.38
CA ALA A 442 -12.33 -8.09 12.66
C ALA A 442 -11.81 -9.12 13.66
N ILE A 443 -10.50 -9.41 13.68
CA ILE A 443 -9.86 -10.26 14.70
C ILE A 443 -9.39 -9.47 15.93
N GLY A 444 -9.69 -8.17 16.01
CA GLY A 444 -9.36 -7.31 17.15
C GLY A 444 -7.93 -6.78 17.19
N LEU A 445 -7.24 -6.77 16.05
CA LEU A 445 -5.87 -6.24 15.90
C LEU A 445 -5.84 -5.02 14.97
N TYR A 446 -4.81 -4.20 15.10
CA TYR A 446 -4.50 -3.14 14.14
C TYR A 446 -3.02 -2.80 14.17
N THR A 447 -2.45 -2.57 13.00
CA THR A 447 -1.04 -2.23 12.82
C THR A 447 -0.86 -0.73 12.89
N TYR A 448 -0.94 -0.20 14.12
CA TYR A 448 -0.91 1.24 14.36
C TYR A 448 0.38 1.92 13.89
N SER A 449 1.53 1.30 14.16
CA SER A 449 2.85 1.72 13.67
C SER A 449 3.55 0.51 13.01
N PRO A 450 3.37 0.32 11.70
CA PRO A 450 3.95 -0.80 10.94
C PRO A 450 5.45 -1.06 11.09
N ALA A 451 6.24 -0.03 11.41
CA ALA A 451 7.68 -0.13 11.62
C ALA A 451 8.07 -0.71 12.99
N ASP A 452 7.17 -0.72 13.98
CA ASP A 452 7.46 -1.21 15.33
C ASP A 452 7.47 -2.76 15.40
N PRO A 453 8.28 -3.36 16.28
CA PRO A 453 8.42 -4.82 16.41
C PRO A 453 7.13 -5.53 16.83
#